data_AF-A0A947BZS2-F1
#
_entry.id   AF-A0A947BZS2-F1
#
_cell.length_a   1.000
_cell.length_b   1.000
_cell.length_c   1.000
_cell.angle_alpha   90.00
_cell.angle_beta   90.00
_cell.angle_gamma   90.00
#
_symmetry.space_group_name_H-M   'P 1'
#
loop_
_entity.id
_entity.type
_entity.pdbx_description
1 polymer ?
#
loop_
_entity_poly.entity_id
_entity_poly.type
_entity_poly.pdbx_seq_one_letter_code
_entity_poly.pdbx_strand_id
1 'polypeptide(L)' 'MTYCVAVKVDEGLVFVSDSRTNAGVDHISTYAKMHTFCGDGTRFFALLSAGNLATSRAVVTRLRHDMNDGAELSLN' A
#
# COMPACT_ATOMS: atom_id res chain seq x y z
N MET A 1 -0.54 14.46 -7.53
CA MET A 1 0.62 14.69 -6.65
C MET A 1 0.65 13.51 -5.72
N THR A 2 1.73 12.75 -5.70
CA THR A 2 1.83 11.54 -4.87
C THR A 2 3.05 11.65 -3.99
N TYR A 3 2.85 11.67 -2.68
CA TYR A 3 3.92 11.77 -1.70
C TYR A 3 3.63 10.92 -0.47
N CYS A 4 4.59 10.07 -0.15
CA CYS A 4 4.55 9.13 0.96
C CYS A 4 5.89 9.20 1.70
N VAL A 5 5.87 9.08 3.01
CA VAL A 5 7.07 9.04 3.84
C VAL A 5 6.93 7.98 4.93
N ALA A 6 8.01 7.24 5.17
CA ALA A 6 8.16 6.33 6.27
C ALA A 6 9.45 6.69 7.01
N VAL A 7 9.38 6.82 8.33
CA VAL A 7 10.53 7.19 9.18
C VAL A 7 10.69 6.13 10.25
N LYS A 8 11.92 5.67 10.44
CA LYS A 8 12.32 4.85 11.59
C LYS A 8 12.91 5.75 12.66
N VAL A 9 12.38 5.63 13.87
CA VAL A 9 12.90 6.23 15.11
C VAL A 9 13.22 5.13 16.11
N ASP A 10 13.80 5.48 17.25
CA ASP A 10 14.19 4.50 18.27
C ASP A 10 12.97 3.79 18.88
N GLU A 11 11.85 4.51 19.04
CA GLU A 11 10.59 3.97 19.57
C GLU A 11 9.75 3.21 18.54
N GLY A 12 10.11 3.23 17.24
CA GLY A 12 9.39 2.50 16.22
C GLY A 12 9.35 3.15 14.84
N LEU A 13 8.20 3.06 14.18
CA LEU A 13 8.00 3.48 12.78
C LEU A 13 6.85 4.48 12.67
N VAL A 14 7.03 5.52 11.88
CA VAL A 14 6.01 6.52 11.53
C VAL A 14 5.75 6.48 10.03
N PHE A 15 4.49 6.41 9.63
CA PHE A 15 4.08 6.36 8.23
C PHE A 15 3.08 7.48 7.93
N VAL A 16 3.28 8.18 6.81
CA VAL A 16 2.36 9.23 6.33
C VAL A 16 2.23 9.13 4.81
N SER A 17 1.01 9.26 4.30
CA SER A 17 0.75 9.32 2.86
C SER A 17 -0.32 10.35 2.54
N ASP A 18 -0.14 11.09 1.46
CA ASP A 18 -1.22 11.86 0.86
C ASP A 18 -2.19 10.95 0.07
N SER A 19 -3.29 11.51 -0.43
CA SER A 19 -4.34 10.75 -1.14
C SER A 19 -4.66 11.24 -2.55
N ARG A 20 -4.14 12.41 -2.97
CA ARG A 20 -4.40 12.95 -4.31
C ARG A 20 -3.75 12.05 -5.35
N THR A 21 -4.48 11.63 -6.37
CA THR A 21 -3.95 10.69 -7.37
C THR A 21 -4.39 11.10 -8.76
N ASN A 22 -3.47 11.03 -9.72
CA ASN A 22 -3.80 11.13 -11.14
C ASN A 22 -4.20 9.72 -11.61
N ALA A 23 -5.46 9.54 -11.99
CA ALA A 23 -6.02 8.28 -12.47
C ALA A 23 -6.29 8.29 -13.99
N GLY A 24 -5.86 9.34 -14.69
CA GLY A 24 -6.11 9.54 -16.12
C GLY A 24 -6.06 11.03 -16.49
N VAL A 25 -6.10 11.31 -17.79
CA VAL A 25 -6.22 12.69 -18.28
C VAL A 25 -7.48 13.31 -17.68
N ASP A 26 -7.32 14.46 -17.03
CA ASP A 26 -8.37 15.21 -16.31
C ASP A 26 -9.10 14.44 -15.20
N HIS A 27 -8.53 13.31 -14.74
CA HIS A 27 -9.13 12.49 -13.69
C HIS A 27 -8.26 12.48 -12.43
N ILE A 28 -8.38 13.53 -11.62
CA ILE A 28 -7.73 13.62 -10.31
C ILE A 28 -8.75 13.23 -9.23
N SER A 29 -8.40 12.25 -8.41
CA SER A 29 -9.29 11.75 -7.36
C SER A 29 -8.52 11.37 -6.09
N THR A 30 -9.26 10.98 -5.07
CA THR A 30 -8.73 10.59 -3.76
C THR A 30 -8.65 9.06 -3.68
N TYR A 31 -7.43 8.52 -3.51
CA TYR A 31 -7.20 7.11 -3.26
C TYR A 31 -6.25 6.93 -2.08
N ALA A 32 -6.53 5.95 -1.22
CA ALA A 32 -5.64 5.58 -0.13
C ALA A 32 -4.33 5.03 -0.71
N LYS A 33 -3.20 5.55 -0.23
CA LYS A 33 -1.87 5.09 -0.61
C LYS A 33 -1.16 4.29 0.48
N MET A 34 -1.73 4.24 1.67
CA MET A 34 -1.27 3.42 2.79
C MET A 34 -2.17 2.19 2.93
N HIS A 35 -1.56 1.02 3.01
CA HIS A 35 -2.25 -0.26 3.18
C HIS A 35 -1.59 -1.04 4.32
N THR A 36 -2.38 -1.50 5.27
CA THR A 36 -1.92 -2.26 6.43
C THR A 36 -2.26 -3.73 6.27
N PHE A 37 -1.33 -4.60 6.66
CA PHE A 37 -1.51 -6.04 6.69
C PHE A 37 -1.12 -6.57 8.08
N CYS A 38 -2.11 -7.11 8.78
CA CYS A 38 -1.96 -7.69 10.11
C CYS A 38 -2.47 -9.13 10.04
N GLY A 39 -1.59 -10.10 9.83
CA GLY A 39 -2.02 -11.49 9.62
C GLY A 39 -2.58 -12.13 10.88
N ASP A 40 -1.80 -12.14 11.95
CA ASP A 40 -2.02 -12.92 13.17
C ASP A 40 -1.87 -12.09 14.45
N GLY A 41 -1.76 -10.77 14.32
CA GLY A 41 -1.49 -9.85 15.42
C GLY A 41 -0.05 -9.91 15.95
N THR A 42 0.81 -10.80 15.44
CA THR A 42 2.23 -10.87 15.83
C THR A 42 3.10 -10.00 14.93
N ARG A 43 2.65 -9.76 13.70
CA ARG A 43 3.38 -8.95 12.70
C ARG A 43 2.47 -7.86 12.14
N PHE A 44 3.07 -6.70 11.94
CA PHE A 44 2.44 -5.54 11.31
C PHE A 44 3.27 -5.13 10.10
N PHE A 45 2.63 -5.08 8.93
CA PHE A 45 3.23 -4.55 7.71
C PHE A 45 2.43 -3.34 7.23
N ALA A 46 3.13 -2.27 6.86
CA ALA A 46 2.55 -1.12 6.17
C ALA A 46 3.20 -0.96 4.79
N LEU A 47 2.37 -0.85 3.76
CA LEU A 47 2.78 -0.62 2.38
C LEU A 47 2.31 0.78 1.94
N LEU A 48 3.25 1.60 1.50
CA LEU A 48 2.97 2.91 0.90
C LEU A 48 3.15 2.84 -0.62
N SER A 49 2.19 3.38 -1.39
CA SER A 49 2.23 3.33 -2.85
C SER A 49 2.52 4.69 -3.49
N ALA A 50 3.23 4.65 -4.62
CA ALA A 50 3.48 5.80 -5.49
C ALA A 50 3.55 5.36 -6.96
N GLY A 51 3.40 6.30 -7.89
CA GLY A 51 3.44 6.03 -9.33
C GLY A 51 2.07 5.70 -9.93
N ASN A 52 2.03 4.72 -10.83
CA ASN A 52 0.83 4.37 -11.60
C ASN A 52 -0.23 3.70 -10.71
N LEU A 53 -1.45 4.26 -10.72
CA LEU A 53 -2.56 3.78 -9.88
C LEU A 53 -3.01 2.37 -10.24
N ALA A 54 -3.04 2.00 -11.53
CA ALA A 54 -3.46 0.67 -11.95
C ALA A 54 -2.45 -0.39 -11.47
N THR A 55 -1.15 -0.13 -11.65
CA THR A 55 -0.08 -1.03 -11.19
C THR A 55 -0.08 -1.19 -9.67
N SER A 56 -0.13 -0.10 -8.91
CA SER A 56 -0.13 -0.19 -7.44
C SER A 56 -1.36 -0.93 -6.91
N ARG A 57 -2.53 -0.70 -7.50
CA ARG A 57 -3.76 -1.43 -7.13
C ARG A 57 -3.67 -2.90 -7.49
N ALA A 58 -3.10 -3.26 -8.63
CA ALA A 58 -2.92 -4.66 -9.03
C ALA A 58 -2.06 -5.41 -8.00
N VAL A 59 -0.93 -4.84 -7.58
CA VAL A 59 -0.06 -5.42 -6.55
C VAL A 59 -0.80 -5.58 -5.22
N VAL A 60 -1.45 -4.52 -4.72
CA VAL A 60 -2.19 -4.57 -3.45
C VAL A 60 -3.32 -5.60 -3.48
N THR A 61 -4.02 -5.70 -4.61
CA THR A 61 -5.09 -6.67 -4.81
C THR A 61 -4.54 -8.09 -4.79
N ARG A 62 -3.42 -8.33 -5.48
CA ARG A 62 -2.78 -9.65 -5.50
C ARG A 62 -2.28 -10.07 -4.12
N LEU A 63 -1.62 -9.17 -3.39
CA LEU A 63 -1.19 -9.43 -2.00
C LEU A 63 -2.36 -9.87 -1.12
N ARG A 64 -3.51 -9.18 -1.20
CA ARG A 64 -4.70 -9.56 -0.41
C ARG A 64 -5.25 -10.92 -0.82
N HIS A 65 -5.27 -11.22 -2.11
CA HIS A 65 -5.74 -12.51 -2.60
C HIS A 65 -4.84 -13.65 -2.13
N ASP A 66 -3.52 -13.51 -2.31
CA ASP A 66 -2.53 -14.50 -1.87
C ASP A 66 -2.63 -14.77 -0.36
N MET A 67 -2.85 -13.73 0.45
CA MET A 67 -3.04 -13.88 1.90
C MET A 67 -4.34 -14.61 2.25
N ASN A 68 -5.45 -14.30 1.57
CA ASN A 68 -6.73 -14.95 1.81
C ASN A 68 -6.71 -16.43 1.41
N ASP A 69 -5.97 -16.74 0.34
CA ASP A 69 -5.86 -18.09 -0.22
C ASP A 69 -4.79 -18.94 0.51
N GLY A 70 -4.01 -18.33 1.41
CA GLY A 70 -2.92 -18.99 2.10
C GLY A 70 -1.80 -19.43 1.15
N ALA A 71 -1.55 -18.65 0.09
CA ALA A 71 -0.54 -18.96 -0.90
C ALA A 71 0.86 -19.08 -0.26
N GLU A 72 1.60 -20.13 -0.61
CA GLU A 72 2.95 -20.37 -0.08
C GLU A 72 3.95 -19.29 -0.54
N LEU A 73 3.78 -18.77 -1.77
CA LEU A 73 4.64 -17.75 -2.35
C LEU A 73 3.77 -16.63 -2.97
N SER A 74 3.90 -15.41 -2.45
CA SER A 74 3.11 -14.26 -2.91
C SER A 74 3.74 -13.55 -4.11
N LEU A 75 2.89 -12.94 -4.95
CA LEU A 75 3.26 -12.17 -6.15
C LEU A 75 3.92 -12.97 -7.30
N ASN A 76 3.51 -14.23 -7.48
CA ASN A 76 3.95 -15.07 -8.62
C ASN A 76 2.88 -15.25 -9.69
#